data_AF-A0A7C0YR88-F1
#
_entry.id   AF-A0A7C0YR88-F1
#
_cell.length_a   1.000
_cell.length_b   1.000
_cell.length_c   1.000
_cell.angle_alpha   90.00
_cell.angle_beta   90.00
_cell.angle_gamma   90.00
#
_symmetry.space_group_name_H-M   'P 1'
#
loop_
_entity.id
_entity.type
_entity.pdbx_description
1 polymer ?
#
loop_
_entity_poly.entity_id
_entity_poly.type
_entity_poly.pdbx_seq_one_letter_code
_entity_poly.pdbx_strand_id
1 'polypeptide(L)'
;MWEYFYKFFEYAPLYIGLVLVPAIIRTVVDAVIIKIPPSTFSLPPKQERSIMFISYEDAFSTFVGTALLFPLYEEIVFRACPYIFLGLTGLIIGNAVWILAHPSWQLRYVSGLPLNKKIGFTLSTVFYYSCCAIFFSIPWLQGFGLLSVAYHMIHNGILTLGGIFTEVELPAPWKKEESEYFRESRGLKKKLEEKFFKDTKPSEEVEEEEEELDIDIGRKFFREIREIEKPVEVRRQEVAKRVAVMKIDDDWLFWRL
;
A
#
# COMPACT_ATOMS: atom_id res chain seq x y z
N MET A 1 -34.13 2.52 11.92
CA MET A 1 -32.85 2.75 12.64
C MET A 1 -32.56 1.66 13.66
N TRP A 2 -33.46 1.37 14.61
CA TRP A 2 -33.19 0.35 15.63
C TRP A 2 -33.07 -1.09 15.09
N GLU A 3 -33.80 -1.38 14.02
CA GLU A 3 -33.69 -2.64 13.27
C GLU A 3 -32.28 -2.86 12.69
N TYR A 4 -31.65 -1.82 12.13
CA TYR A 4 -30.28 -1.90 11.61
C TYR A 4 -29.27 -2.19 12.72
N PHE A 5 -29.46 -1.60 13.90
CA PHE A 5 -28.61 -1.86 15.06
C PHE A 5 -28.76 -3.31 15.53
N TYR A 6 -29.98 -3.83 15.65
CA TYR A 6 -30.20 -5.23 16.00
C TYR A 6 -29.58 -6.19 14.97
N LYS A 7 -29.83 -5.93 13.68
CA LYS A 7 -29.28 -6.73 12.57
C LYS A 7 -27.77 -6.69 12.51
N PHE A 8 -27.15 -5.57 12.87
CA PHE A 8 -25.71 -5.49 13.04
C PHE A 8 -25.24 -6.55 14.05
N PHE A 9 -25.74 -6.57 15.28
CA PHE A 9 -25.31 -7.61 16.24
C PHE A 9 -25.69 -9.03 15.82
N GLU A 10 -26.83 -9.21 15.15
CA GLU A 10 -27.26 -10.51 14.62
C GLU A 10 -26.29 -11.08 13.57
N TYR A 11 -25.70 -10.22 12.73
CA TYR A 11 -24.72 -10.65 11.72
C TYR A 11 -23.30 -10.84 12.28
N ALA A 12 -23.00 -10.38 13.49
CA ALA A 12 -21.65 -10.48 14.05
C ALA A 12 -21.11 -11.92 14.15
N PRO A 13 -21.90 -12.94 14.58
CA PRO A 13 -21.43 -14.34 14.54
C PRO A 13 -21.11 -14.84 13.13
N LEU A 14 -21.92 -14.44 12.14
CA LEU A 14 -21.68 -14.78 10.74
C LEU A 14 -20.41 -14.09 10.21
N TYR A 15 -20.18 -12.83 10.57
CA TYR A 15 -18.95 -12.12 10.25
C TYR A 15 -17.72 -12.84 10.82
N ILE A 16 -17.78 -13.28 12.08
CA ILE A 16 -16.69 -14.04 12.69
C ILE A 16 -16.45 -15.35 11.91
N GLY A 17 -17.52 -16.11 11.63
CA GLY A 17 -17.41 -17.43 11.00
C GLY A 17 -17.03 -17.41 9.52
N LEU A 18 -17.45 -16.39 8.77
CA LEU A 18 -17.28 -16.32 7.31
C LEU A 18 -16.23 -15.28 6.86
N VAL A 19 -15.76 -14.40 7.74
CA VAL A 19 -14.72 -13.42 7.42
C VAL A 19 -13.49 -13.65 8.29
N LEU A 20 -13.60 -13.56 9.61
CA LEU A 20 -12.41 -13.62 10.49
C LEU A 20 -11.77 -15.00 10.55
N VAL A 21 -12.57 -16.06 10.74
CA VAL A 21 -12.06 -17.43 10.79
C VAL A 21 -11.38 -17.82 9.45
N PRO A 22 -12.00 -17.59 8.28
CA PRO A 22 -11.34 -17.80 6.99
C PRO A 22 -10.06 -16.97 6.80
N ALA A 23 -10.01 -15.73 7.30
CA ALA A 23 -8.79 -14.92 7.25
C ALA A 23 -7.64 -15.56 8.05
N ILE A 24 -7.93 -16.07 9.25
CA ILE A 24 -6.95 -16.79 10.09
C ILE A 24 -6.51 -18.08 9.39
N ILE A 25 -7.45 -18.87 8.88
CA ILE A 25 -7.16 -20.11 8.14
C ILE A 25 -6.24 -19.81 6.96
N ARG A 26 -6.57 -18.80 6.14
CA ARG A 26 -5.73 -18.38 5.01
C ARG A 26 -4.33 -18.01 5.48
N THR A 27 -4.21 -17.20 6.51
CA THR A 27 -2.91 -16.77 7.06
C THR A 27 -2.07 -17.98 7.50
N VAL A 28 -2.69 -18.95 8.17
CA VAL A 28 -2.02 -20.19 8.60
C VAL A 28 -1.63 -21.07 7.41
N VAL A 29 -2.53 -21.25 6.43
CA VAL A 29 -2.27 -22.04 5.22
C VAL A 29 -1.10 -21.44 4.44
N ASP A 30 -1.12 -20.13 4.20
CA ASP A 30 -0.10 -19.42 3.43
C ASP A 30 1.26 -19.49 4.14
N ALA A 31 1.30 -19.26 5.46
CA ALA A 31 2.54 -19.25 6.24
C ALA A 31 3.10 -20.66 6.51
N VAL A 32 2.27 -21.62 6.90
CA VAL A 32 2.72 -22.94 7.40
C VAL A 32 2.73 -24.00 6.29
N ILE A 33 1.68 -24.06 5.47
CA ILE A 33 1.51 -25.13 4.48
C ILE A 33 2.22 -24.74 3.18
N ILE A 34 1.93 -23.57 2.64
CA ILE A 34 2.52 -23.08 1.38
C ILE A 34 3.95 -22.55 1.62
N LYS A 35 4.25 -22.17 2.87
CA LYS A 35 5.56 -21.63 3.29
C LYS A 35 5.88 -20.35 2.54
N ILE A 36 4.96 -19.41 2.55
CA ILE A 36 5.15 -18.03 2.08
C ILE A 36 5.48 -17.19 3.32
N PRO A 37 6.70 -16.62 3.43
CA PRO A 37 7.04 -15.84 4.60
C PRO A 37 6.21 -14.55 4.64
N PRO A 38 5.76 -14.09 5.82
CA PRO A 38 4.98 -12.85 5.94
C PRO A 38 5.67 -11.61 5.35
N SER A 39 7.02 -11.61 5.31
CA SER A 39 7.82 -10.54 4.71
C SER A 39 7.59 -10.37 3.20
N THR A 40 7.10 -11.41 2.51
CA THR A 40 6.73 -11.35 1.08
C THR A 40 5.56 -10.41 0.80
N PHE A 41 4.73 -10.11 1.80
CA PHE A 41 3.55 -9.25 1.65
C PHE A 41 3.80 -7.76 1.93
N SER A 42 5.06 -7.31 1.89
CA SER A 42 5.37 -5.88 1.95
C SER A 42 5.23 -5.22 0.56
N LEU A 43 4.25 -4.32 0.41
CA LEU A 43 4.16 -3.41 -0.75
C LEU A 43 4.41 -1.97 -0.31
N PRO A 44 5.16 -1.17 -1.10
CA PRO A 44 5.83 -1.56 -2.34
C PRO A 44 7.10 -2.40 -2.07
N PRO A 45 7.68 -3.10 -3.07
CA PRO A 45 9.10 -3.45 -2.99
C PRO A 45 9.85 -2.15 -2.67
N LYS A 46 10.56 -2.10 -1.53
CA LYS A 46 11.26 -0.92 -0.98
C LYS A 46 11.80 -0.04 -2.12
N GLN A 47 11.04 0.96 -2.57
CA GLN A 47 11.61 2.12 -3.22
C GLN A 47 12.28 2.86 -2.07
N GLU A 48 13.56 3.19 -2.24
CA GLU A 48 14.43 3.83 -1.25
C GLU A 48 13.99 5.26 -0.87
N ARG A 49 12.69 5.56 -0.90
CA ARG A 49 12.13 6.74 -0.25
C ARG A 49 12.07 6.43 1.25
N SER A 50 13.10 6.89 1.96
CA SER A 50 13.09 7.30 3.36
C SER A 50 11.95 6.67 4.19
N ILE A 51 12.26 5.54 4.84
CA ILE A 51 11.41 4.76 5.78
C ILE A 51 11.16 5.55 7.09
N MET A 52 11.10 6.88 7.03
CA MET A 52 10.95 7.72 8.20
C MET A 52 9.70 8.57 8.03
N PHE A 53 8.67 8.08 8.72
CA PHE A 53 7.38 8.71 8.99
C PHE A 53 6.40 8.70 7.81
N ILE A 54 5.39 7.84 7.92
CA ILE A 54 4.10 8.13 7.27
C ILE A 54 3.66 9.49 7.85
N SER A 55 3.51 10.49 6.98
CA SER A 55 2.94 11.77 7.40
C SER A 55 1.50 11.56 7.87
N TYR A 56 0.99 12.41 8.76
CA TYR A 56 -0.41 12.30 9.18
C TYR A 56 -1.35 12.35 7.97
N GLU A 57 -1.02 13.20 7.00
CA GLU A 57 -1.71 13.37 5.74
C GLU A 57 -1.75 12.06 4.93
N ASP A 58 -0.63 11.35 4.83
CA ASP A 58 -0.54 10.06 4.15
C ASP A 58 -1.33 8.96 4.90
N ALA A 59 -1.23 8.92 6.24
CA ALA A 59 -1.99 7.97 7.06
C ALA A 59 -3.49 8.19 6.91
N PHE A 60 -3.92 9.45 6.98
CA PHE A 60 -5.32 9.83 6.84
C PHE A 60 -5.84 9.56 5.43
N SER A 61 -5.10 9.96 4.39
CA SER A 61 -5.46 9.67 3.00
C SER A 61 -5.54 8.17 2.74
N THR A 62 -4.60 7.39 3.28
CA THR A 62 -4.62 5.92 3.17
C THR A 62 -5.86 5.36 3.87
N PHE A 63 -6.14 5.77 5.10
CA PHE A 63 -7.32 5.32 5.83
C PHE A 63 -8.63 5.67 5.11
N VAL A 64 -8.80 6.91 4.65
CA VAL A 64 -10.00 7.33 3.93
C VAL A 64 -10.18 6.51 2.65
N GLY A 65 -9.11 6.29 1.90
CA GLY A 65 -9.13 5.40 0.75
C GLY A 65 -9.52 3.98 1.14
N THR A 66 -8.63 3.27 1.83
CA THR A 66 -8.69 1.81 2.03
C THR A 66 -9.79 1.36 2.97
N ALA A 67 -10.12 2.16 3.99
CA ALA A 67 -11.13 1.81 4.98
C ALA A 67 -12.54 2.31 4.64
N LEU A 68 -12.68 3.39 3.86
CA LEU A 68 -13.98 4.01 3.62
C LEU A 68 -14.39 3.97 2.14
N LEU A 69 -13.65 4.69 1.27
CA LEU A 69 -14.06 4.89 -0.12
C LEU A 69 -14.04 3.59 -0.93
N PHE A 70 -12.98 2.81 -0.79
CA PHE A 70 -12.82 1.55 -1.50
C PHE A 70 -13.90 0.52 -1.15
N PRO A 71 -14.12 0.16 0.13
CA PRO A 71 -15.22 -0.72 0.53
C PRO A 71 -16.58 -0.25 0.01
N LEU A 72 -16.84 1.06 0.05
CA LEU A 72 -18.08 1.62 -0.48
C LEU A 72 -18.24 1.33 -1.97
N TYR A 73 -17.20 1.64 -2.76
CA TYR A 73 -17.20 1.41 -4.20
C TYR A 73 -17.36 -0.08 -4.52
N GLU A 74 -16.60 -0.94 -3.83
CA GLU A 74 -16.65 -2.37 -4.05
C GLU A 74 -18.04 -2.95 -3.78
N GLU A 75 -18.68 -2.57 -2.67
CA GLU A 75 -20.04 -3.01 -2.37
C GLU A 75 -21.04 -2.52 -3.42
N ILE A 76 -20.91 -1.28 -3.88
CA ILE A 76 -21.82 -0.74 -4.89
C ILE A 76 -21.64 -1.45 -6.23
N VAL A 77 -20.40 -1.58 -6.70
CA VAL A 77 -20.10 -2.09 -8.04
C VAL A 77 -20.26 -3.61 -8.14
N PHE A 78 -19.84 -4.36 -7.13
CA PHE A 78 -19.84 -5.82 -7.21
C PHE A 78 -21.08 -6.46 -6.58
N ARG A 79 -21.87 -5.71 -5.79
CA ARG A 79 -23.07 -6.26 -5.12
C ARG A 79 -24.31 -5.45 -5.44
N ALA A 80 -24.35 -4.17 -5.05
CA ALA A 80 -25.56 -3.35 -5.18
C ALA A 80 -26.05 -3.26 -6.63
N CYS A 81 -25.21 -2.78 -7.54
CA CYS A 81 -25.57 -2.61 -8.95
C CYS A 81 -25.94 -3.96 -9.60
N PRO A 82 -25.12 -5.03 -9.51
CA PRO A 82 -25.51 -6.32 -10.07
C PRO A 82 -26.82 -6.86 -9.50
N TYR A 83 -27.02 -6.77 -8.18
CA TYR A 83 -28.25 -7.25 -7.54
C TYR A 83 -29.49 -6.44 -7.94
N ILE A 84 -29.39 -5.12 -8.00
CA ILE A 84 -30.52 -4.24 -8.36
C ILE A 84 -30.94 -4.45 -9.81
N PHE A 85 -29.99 -4.58 -10.74
CA PHE A 85 -30.31 -4.69 -12.17
C PHE A 85 -30.66 -6.11 -12.62
N LEU A 86 -30.04 -7.13 -12.01
CA LEU A 86 -30.12 -8.52 -12.48
C LEU A 86 -30.51 -9.52 -11.38
N GLY A 87 -30.93 -9.04 -10.20
CA GLY A 87 -31.36 -9.87 -9.08
C GLY A 87 -30.26 -10.80 -8.57
N LEU A 88 -30.66 -11.99 -8.13
CA LEU A 88 -29.74 -13.02 -7.62
C LEU A 88 -28.66 -13.40 -8.64
N THR A 89 -29.00 -13.49 -9.93
CA THR A 89 -28.04 -13.81 -10.99
C THR A 89 -26.95 -12.75 -11.09
N GLY A 90 -27.32 -11.47 -11.04
CA GLY A 90 -26.36 -10.38 -10.98
C GLY A 90 -25.45 -10.47 -9.78
N LEU A 91 -26.00 -10.71 -8.60
CA LEU A 91 -25.23 -10.86 -7.37
C LEU A 91 -24.21 -12.01 -7.45
N ILE A 92 -24.58 -13.14 -8.06
CA ILE A 92 -23.65 -14.27 -8.29
C ILE A 92 -22.49 -13.84 -9.21
N ILE A 93 -22.80 -13.18 -10.33
CA ILE A 93 -21.79 -12.72 -11.30
C ILE A 93 -20.87 -11.69 -10.65
N GLY A 94 -21.44 -10.69 -9.97
CA GLY A 94 -20.69 -9.64 -9.29
C GLY A 94 -19.74 -10.19 -8.23
N ASN A 95 -20.20 -11.14 -7.41
CA ASN A 95 -19.33 -11.84 -6.46
C ASN A 95 -18.24 -12.66 -7.16
N ALA A 96 -18.55 -13.37 -8.26
CA ALA A 96 -17.55 -14.15 -8.98
C ALA A 96 -16.41 -13.26 -9.50
N VAL A 97 -16.75 -12.09 -10.06
CA VAL A 97 -15.76 -11.10 -10.51
C VAL A 97 -14.97 -10.56 -9.33
N TRP A 98 -15.63 -10.17 -8.23
CA TRP A 98 -14.96 -9.65 -7.03
C TRP A 98 -13.99 -10.65 -6.42
N ILE A 99 -14.40 -11.93 -6.31
CA ILE A 99 -13.55 -13.03 -5.79
C ILE A 99 -12.30 -13.21 -6.64
N LEU A 100 -12.41 -13.11 -7.97
CA LEU A 100 -11.29 -13.29 -8.89
C LEU A 100 -10.41 -12.03 -9.04
N ALA A 101 -10.99 -10.85 -8.84
CA ALA A 101 -10.25 -9.58 -8.87
C ALA A 101 -9.16 -9.55 -7.79
N HIS A 102 -9.47 -10.03 -6.59
CA HIS A 102 -8.54 -10.02 -5.46
C HIS A 102 -7.21 -10.80 -5.68
N PRO A 103 -7.23 -12.09 -6.02
CA PRO A 103 -6.00 -12.82 -6.30
C PRO A 103 -5.25 -12.26 -7.52
N SER A 104 -5.95 -11.65 -8.49
CA SER A 104 -5.32 -11.13 -9.71
C SER A 104 -4.24 -10.07 -9.43
N TRP A 105 -4.49 -9.18 -8.47
CA TRP A 105 -3.49 -8.19 -8.04
C TRP A 105 -2.58 -8.74 -6.94
N GLN A 106 -3.10 -9.58 -6.03
CA GLN A 106 -2.29 -10.16 -4.94
C GLN A 106 -1.22 -11.14 -5.43
N LEU A 107 -1.39 -11.74 -6.61
CA LEU A 107 -0.36 -12.59 -7.22
C LEU A 107 0.96 -11.83 -7.48
N ARG A 108 0.93 -10.50 -7.54
CA ARG A 108 2.13 -9.66 -7.68
C ARG A 108 3.09 -9.82 -6.49
N TYR A 109 2.58 -9.96 -5.27
CA TYR A 109 3.39 -10.20 -4.06
C TYR A 109 4.20 -11.48 -4.15
N VAL A 110 3.64 -12.51 -4.78
CA VAL A 110 4.23 -13.85 -4.88
C VAL A 110 4.81 -14.12 -6.27
N SER A 111 5.04 -13.08 -7.07
CA SER A 111 5.50 -13.20 -8.46
C SER A 111 6.86 -13.91 -8.58
N GLY A 112 7.73 -13.80 -7.58
CA GLY A 112 9.02 -14.49 -7.52
C GLY A 112 8.96 -15.97 -7.09
N LEU A 113 7.80 -16.48 -6.67
CA LEU A 113 7.66 -17.84 -6.14
C LEU A 113 7.41 -18.89 -7.24
N PRO A 114 7.72 -20.18 -6.98
CA PRO A 114 7.40 -21.26 -7.91
C PRO A 114 5.88 -21.41 -8.13
N LEU A 115 5.51 -21.98 -9.28
CA LEU A 115 4.11 -22.07 -9.73
C LEU A 115 3.19 -22.79 -8.73
N ASN A 116 3.67 -23.86 -8.10
CA ASN A 116 2.89 -24.60 -7.10
C ASN A 116 2.48 -23.73 -5.91
N LYS A 117 3.39 -22.86 -5.42
CA LYS A 117 3.07 -21.91 -4.33
C LYS A 117 2.10 -20.83 -4.77
N LYS A 118 2.24 -20.33 -6.00
CA LYS A 118 1.30 -19.37 -6.59
C LYS A 118 -0.10 -19.95 -6.72
N ILE A 119 -0.23 -21.19 -7.21
CA ILE A 119 -1.53 -21.88 -7.31
C ILE A 119 -2.13 -22.07 -5.92
N GLY A 120 -1.35 -22.54 -4.95
CA GLY A 120 -1.81 -22.68 -3.57
C GLY A 120 -2.31 -21.35 -2.98
N PHE A 121 -1.54 -20.28 -3.19
CA PHE A 121 -1.91 -18.93 -2.73
C PHE A 121 -3.18 -18.43 -3.41
N THR A 122 -3.34 -18.64 -4.72
CA THR A 122 -4.56 -18.29 -5.44
C THR A 122 -5.77 -19.05 -4.87
N LEU A 123 -5.63 -20.36 -4.62
CA LEU A 123 -6.72 -21.17 -4.08
C LEU A 123 -7.11 -20.75 -2.65
N SER A 124 -6.13 -20.52 -1.77
CA SER A 124 -6.40 -20.04 -0.40
C SER A 124 -7.06 -18.66 -0.40
N THR A 125 -6.63 -17.79 -1.32
CA THR A 125 -7.20 -16.46 -1.53
C THR A 125 -8.63 -16.53 -2.06
N VAL A 126 -8.89 -17.32 -3.10
CA VAL A 126 -10.24 -17.53 -3.66
C VAL A 126 -11.18 -18.12 -2.61
N PHE A 127 -10.72 -19.10 -1.82
CA PHE A 127 -11.50 -19.67 -0.72
C PHE A 127 -11.91 -18.58 0.28
N TYR A 128 -10.95 -17.79 0.77
CA TYR A 128 -11.20 -16.71 1.71
C TYR A 128 -12.22 -15.70 1.16
N TYR A 129 -11.99 -15.18 -0.05
CA TYR A 129 -12.90 -14.21 -0.65
C TYR A 129 -14.26 -14.80 -1.01
N SER A 130 -14.36 -16.11 -1.27
CA SER A 130 -15.65 -16.79 -1.43
C SER A 130 -16.47 -16.75 -0.13
N CYS A 131 -15.84 -17.01 1.01
CA CYS A 131 -16.50 -16.90 2.32
C CYS A 131 -16.94 -15.46 2.60
N CYS A 132 -16.07 -14.47 2.34
CA CYS A 132 -16.42 -13.06 2.47
C CYS A 132 -17.58 -12.67 1.55
N ALA A 133 -17.58 -13.13 0.30
CA ALA A 133 -18.63 -12.86 -0.67
C ALA A 133 -19.99 -13.41 -0.20
N ILE A 134 -20.02 -14.60 0.38
CA ILE A 134 -21.23 -15.17 0.98
C ILE A 134 -21.73 -14.27 2.11
N PHE A 135 -20.85 -13.89 3.05
CA PHE A 135 -21.23 -13.02 4.16
C PHE A 135 -21.82 -11.69 3.69
N PHE A 136 -21.10 -10.96 2.83
CA PHE A 136 -21.54 -9.66 2.33
C PHE A 136 -22.81 -9.76 1.46
N SER A 137 -23.10 -10.91 0.86
CA SER A 137 -24.34 -11.11 0.11
C SER A 137 -25.58 -11.25 1.00
N ILE A 138 -25.45 -11.76 2.23
CA ILE A 138 -26.59 -12.00 3.13
C ILE A 138 -27.36 -10.71 3.45
N PRO A 139 -26.72 -9.60 3.89
CA PRO A 139 -27.42 -8.34 4.12
C PRO A 139 -28.12 -7.82 2.86
N TRP A 140 -27.49 -7.93 1.68
CA TRP A 140 -28.13 -7.51 0.42
C TRP A 140 -29.41 -8.29 0.11
N LEU A 141 -29.36 -9.63 0.26
CA LEU A 141 -30.52 -10.50 0.04
C LEU A 141 -31.66 -10.25 1.05
N GLN A 142 -31.33 -9.76 2.24
CA GLN A 142 -32.30 -9.46 3.30
C GLN A 142 -32.76 -7.99 3.31
N GLY A 143 -32.32 -7.17 2.36
CA GLY A 143 -32.70 -5.75 2.27
C GLY A 143 -31.91 -4.81 3.19
N PHE A 144 -30.84 -5.29 3.84
CA PHE A 144 -29.94 -4.53 4.70
C PHE A 144 -28.58 -4.27 4.05
N GLY A 145 -28.53 -4.00 2.74
CA GLY A 145 -27.28 -3.81 1.99
C GLY A 145 -26.32 -2.77 2.58
N LEU A 146 -26.85 -1.72 3.24
CA LEU A 146 -26.03 -0.73 3.94
C LEU A 146 -25.23 -1.33 5.11
N LEU A 147 -25.72 -2.40 5.76
CA LEU A 147 -24.93 -3.13 6.76
C LEU A 147 -23.75 -3.85 6.12
N SER A 148 -23.87 -4.36 4.90
CA SER A 148 -22.75 -4.95 4.16
C SER A 148 -21.61 -3.93 3.99
N VAL A 149 -21.97 -2.71 3.56
CA VAL A 149 -21.05 -1.57 3.45
C VAL A 149 -20.41 -1.23 4.79
N ALA A 150 -21.19 -1.10 5.86
CA ALA A 150 -20.66 -0.78 7.18
C ALA A 150 -19.69 -1.87 7.67
N TYR A 151 -20.04 -3.15 7.52
CA TYR A 151 -19.16 -4.26 7.87
C TYR A 151 -17.86 -4.26 7.07
N HIS A 152 -17.93 -3.97 5.77
CA HIS A 152 -16.76 -3.94 4.90
C HIS A 152 -15.84 -2.77 5.28
N MET A 153 -16.40 -1.59 5.54
CA MET A 153 -15.64 -0.44 6.04
C MET A 153 -14.99 -0.72 7.40
N ILE A 154 -15.73 -1.33 8.34
CA ILE A 154 -15.20 -1.70 9.66
C ILE A 154 -14.07 -2.74 9.51
N HIS A 155 -14.26 -3.74 8.65
CA HIS A 155 -13.26 -4.77 8.38
C HIS A 155 -11.96 -4.13 7.87
N ASN A 156 -12.03 -3.33 6.81
CA ASN A 156 -10.86 -2.67 6.26
C ASN A 156 -10.28 -1.61 7.21
N GLY A 157 -11.11 -0.92 7.98
CA GLY A 157 -10.69 0.03 9.00
C GLY A 157 -9.84 -0.62 10.08
N ILE A 158 -10.28 -1.78 10.60
CA ILE A 158 -9.51 -2.54 11.60
C ILE A 158 -8.16 -2.98 11.01
N LEU A 159 -8.14 -3.51 9.79
CA LEU A 159 -6.91 -3.95 9.14
C LEU A 159 -5.95 -2.77 8.85
N THR A 160 -6.47 -1.66 8.33
CA THR A 160 -5.69 -0.48 7.97
C THR A 160 -5.12 0.19 9.22
N LEU A 161 -5.94 0.37 10.27
CA LEU A 161 -5.46 0.94 11.53
C LEU A 161 -4.41 0.04 12.17
N GLY A 162 -4.61 -1.28 12.18
CA GLY A 162 -3.60 -2.23 12.65
C GLY A 162 -2.27 -2.06 11.91
N GLY A 163 -2.32 -1.89 10.58
CA GLY A 163 -1.15 -1.56 9.76
C GLY A 163 -0.46 -0.27 10.22
N ILE A 164 -1.20 0.85 10.27
CA ILE A 164 -0.68 2.17 10.67
C ILE A 164 -0.06 2.12 12.07
N PHE A 165 -0.73 1.52 13.06
CA PHE A 165 -0.20 1.43 14.44
C PHE A 165 1.09 0.62 14.52
N THR A 166 1.21 -0.48 13.76
CA THR A 166 2.45 -1.28 13.73
C THR A 166 3.61 -0.60 13.01
N GLU A 167 3.33 0.39 12.15
CA GLU A 167 4.37 1.16 11.47
C GLU A 167 4.77 2.44 12.22
N VAL A 168 3.82 3.08 12.92
CA VAL A 168 4.04 4.37 13.60
C VAL A 168 4.52 4.22 15.05
N GLU A 169 3.94 3.30 15.83
CA GLU A 169 4.11 3.32 17.31
C GLU A 169 4.83 2.09 17.87
N LEU A 170 4.71 0.92 17.24
CA LEU A 170 5.30 -0.33 17.73
C LEU A 170 5.99 -1.10 16.59
N PRO A 171 7.29 -0.86 16.31
CA PRO A 171 7.99 -1.68 15.34
C PRO A 171 7.87 -3.14 15.77
N ALA A 172 7.25 -3.95 14.92
CA ALA A 172 7.03 -5.36 15.18
C ALA A 172 8.34 -6.03 15.65
N PRO A 173 8.30 -7.04 16.55
CA PRO A 173 9.50 -7.56 17.21
C PRO A 173 10.59 -8.05 16.25
N TRP A 174 10.25 -8.44 15.02
CA TRP A 174 11.20 -8.83 13.97
C TRP A 174 11.86 -7.66 13.21
N LYS A 175 11.44 -6.41 13.46
CA LYS A 175 12.06 -5.17 12.93
C LYS A 175 12.92 -4.44 13.98
N LYS A 176 13.13 -5.03 15.16
CA LYS A 176 13.88 -4.39 16.26
C LYS A 176 15.33 -4.06 15.87
N GLU A 177 16.03 -4.97 15.21
CA GLU A 177 17.45 -4.78 14.85
C GLU A 177 17.64 -3.60 13.88
N GLU A 178 16.77 -3.43 12.88
CA GLU A 178 16.81 -2.26 12.00
C GLU A 178 16.58 -0.97 12.82
N SER A 179 15.59 -0.95 13.72
CA SER A 179 15.28 0.23 14.54
C SER A 179 16.38 0.62 15.53
N GLU A 180 17.14 -0.36 16.05
CA GLU A 180 18.25 -0.14 16.98
C GLU A 180 19.51 0.35 16.25
N TYR A 181 19.84 -0.24 15.10
CA TYR A 181 20.94 0.19 14.23
C TYR A 181 20.80 1.67 13.82
N PHE A 182 19.57 2.11 13.50
CA PHE A 182 19.34 3.51 13.11
C PHE A 182 19.38 4.49 14.29
N ARG A 183 19.01 4.07 15.52
CA ARG A 183 19.19 4.90 16.73
C ARG A 183 20.67 5.19 17.00
N GLU A 184 21.54 4.19 16.81
CA GLU A 184 22.98 4.38 16.92
C GLU A 184 23.51 5.30 15.81
N SER A 185 23.05 5.14 14.57
CA SER A 185 23.48 5.97 13.44
C SER A 185 23.12 7.47 13.59
N ARG A 186 21.96 7.79 14.20
CA ARG A 186 21.56 9.17 14.52
C ARG A 186 22.43 9.79 15.61
N GLY A 187 22.79 9.00 16.63
CA GLY A 187 23.78 9.42 17.63
C GLY A 187 25.15 9.68 17.01
N LEU A 188 25.53 8.90 16.01
CA LEU A 188 26.78 9.06 15.27
C LEU A 188 26.77 10.32 14.39
N LYS A 189 25.68 10.59 13.66
CA LYS A 189 25.53 11.77 12.81
C LYS A 189 25.57 13.06 13.64
N LYS A 190 24.89 13.10 14.79
CA LYS A 190 24.95 14.23 15.73
C LYS A 190 26.36 14.45 16.29
N LYS A 191 27.06 13.37 16.65
CA LYS A 191 28.46 13.43 17.10
C LYS A 191 29.41 13.88 15.99
N LEU A 192 29.18 13.49 14.73
CA LEU A 192 29.95 13.97 13.59
C LEU A 192 29.67 15.45 13.32
N GLU A 193 28.40 15.86 13.33
CA GLU A 193 28.03 17.26 13.08
C GLU A 193 28.61 18.20 14.13
N GLU A 194 28.58 17.83 15.42
CA GLU A 194 29.22 18.60 16.50
C GLU A 194 30.75 18.66 16.39
N LYS A 195 31.38 17.66 15.76
CA LYS A 195 32.84 17.59 15.63
C LYS A 195 33.36 18.29 14.38
N PHE A 196 32.58 18.33 13.30
CA PHE A 196 33.02 18.86 12.00
C PHE A 196 32.44 20.25 11.67
N PHE A 197 31.34 20.68 12.29
CA PHE A 197 30.70 21.99 12.00
C PHE A 197 30.76 22.98 13.17
N LYS A 198 31.61 22.71 14.18
CA LYS A 198 31.82 23.63 15.30
C LYS A 198 32.51 24.94 14.88
N ASP A 199 33.27 24.89 13.77
CA ASP A 199 34.14 25.99 13.32
C ASP A 199 33.56 26.83 12.17
N THR A 200 32.32 26.56 11.73
CA THR A 200 31.66 27.29 10.62
C THR A 200 30.47 28.13 11.06
N LYS A 201 30.31 28.42 12.35
CA LYS A 201 29.40 29.50 12.75
C LYS A 201 30.04 30.82 12.31
N PRO A 202 29.44 31.58 11.38
CA PRO A 202 29.94 32.91 11.04
C PRO A 202 29.81 33.75 12.30
N SER A 203 30.92 34.35 12.73
CA SER A 203 30.88 35.47 13.66
C SER A 203 30.02 36.57 13.04
N GLU A 204 29.11 37.12 13.83
CA GLU A 204 28.37 38.33 13.52
C GLU A 204 29.32 39.48 13.13
N GLU A 205 28.79 40.40 12.32
CA GLU A 205 29.31 41.72 11.93
C GLU A 205 30.40 41.77 10.85
N VAL A 206 30.00 41.99 9.59
CA VAL A 206 30.69 42.92 8.66
C VAL A 206 29.64 43.62 7.78
N GLU A 207 29.79 44.94 7.71
CA GLU A 207 28.98 45.94 7.02
C GLU A 207 28.97 45.82 5.48
N GLU A 208 28.00 46.50 4.89
CA GLU A 208 27.75 46.70 3.45
C GLU A 208 28.99 47.20 2.68
N GLU A 209 29.36 46.53 1.60
CA GLU A 209 30.00 47.14 0.43
C GLU A 209 29.57 46.40 -0.84
N GLU A 210 28.83 47.10 -1.70
CA GLU A 210 28.49 46.66 -3.06
C GLU A 210 29.74 46.74 -3.95
N GLU A 211 30.38 45.61 -4.25
CA GLU A 211 31.34 45.50 -5.36
C GLU A 211 30.70 44.80 -6.56
N GLU A 212 30.70 45.51 -7.70
CA GLU A 212 30.27 45.02 -9.01
C GLU A 212 31.02 43.73 -9.40
N LEU A 213 30.27 42.64 -9.54
CA LEU A 213 30.80 41.35 -9.99
C LEU A 213 30.89 41.33 -11.52
N ASP A 214 32.14 41.40 -11.99
CA ASP A 214 32.54 41.41 -13.39
C ASP A 214 32.09 40.12 -14.12
N ILE A 215 31.23 40.29 -15.12
CA ILE A 215 30.57 39.22 -15.89
C ILE A 215 31.55 38.68 -16.93
N ASP A 216 32.48 37.80 -16.54
CA ASP A 216 33.26 37.07 -17.56
C ASP A 216 33.68 35.63 -17.21
N ILE A 217 33.26 35.10 -16.05
CA ILE A 217 33.54 33.70 -15.66
C ILE A 217 32.59 32.72 -16.39
N GLY A 218 31.36 33.14 -16.70
CA GLY A 218 30.34 32.29 -17.33
C GLY A 218 30.69 31.85 -18.76
N ARG A 219 31.44 32.64 -19.55
CA ARG A 219 31.72 32.32 -20.96
C ARG A 219 32.82 31.28 -21.17
N LYS A 220 33.71 31.07 -20.20
CA LYS A 220 34.73 30.01 -20.28
C LYS A 220 34.18 28.63 -19.89
N PHE A 221 33.29 28.56 -18.90
CA PHE A 221 32.73 27.29 -18.41
C PHE A 221 31.87 26.57 -19.46
N PHE A 222 31.05 27.31 -20.23
CA PHE A 222 30.21 26.70 -21.28
C PHE A 222 30.97 26.30 -22.55
N ARG A 223 32.23 26.72 -22.70
CA ARG A 223 33.05 26.37 -23.87
C ARG A 223 33.74 25.01 -23.70
N GLU A 224 34.05 24.61 -22.47
CA GLU A 224 34.59 23.27 -22.17
C GLU A 224 33.55 22.15 -22.24
N ILE A 225 32.26 22.44 -21.99
CA ILE A 225 31.20 21.41 -22.03
C ILE A 225 30.86 20.98 -23.47
N ARG A 226 31.16 21.81 -24.48
CA ARG A 226 30.79 21.54 -25.89
C ARG A 226 31.65 20.49 -26.61
N GLU A 227 32.80 20.08 -26.07
CA GLU A 227 33.69 19.12 -26.74
C GLU A 227 33.52 17.66 -26.28
N ILE A 228 32.60 17.37 -25.34
CA ILE A 228 32.44 16.02 -24.75
C ILE A 228 31.21 15.24 -25.27
N GLU A 229 30.39 15.79 -26.17
CA GLU A 229 29.25 15.04 -26.72
C GLU A 229 29.63 14.17 -27.94
N LYS A 230 30.22 13.00 -27.67
CA LYS A 230 29.93 11.82 -28.49
C LYS A 230 28.64 11.21 -27.97
N PRO A 231 27.65 10.90 -28.83
CA PRO A 231 26.42 10.25 -28.38
C PRO A 231 26.76 8.85 -27.88
N VAL A 232 26.67 8.64 -26.56
CA VAL A 232 26.56 7.29 -26.01
C VAL A 232 25.26 6.73 -26.56
N GLU A 233 25.36 5.67 -27.37
CA GLU A 233 24.23 4.87 -27.83
C GLU A 233 23.57 4.21 -26.60
N VAL A 234 22.74 4.98 -25.89
CA VAL A 234 21.92 4.48 -24.81
C VAL A 234 20.91 3.55 -25.47
N ARG A 235 21.10 2.23 -25.28
CA ARG A 235 20.24 1.16 -25.76
C ARG A 235 18.77 1.56 -25.56
N ARG A 236 18.07 1.88 -26.65
CA ARG A 236 16.61 2.15 -26.68
C ARG A 236 15.79 1.11 -25.92
N GLN A 237 16.31 -0.10 -25.72
CA GLN A 237 15.68 -1.16 -24.94
C GLN A 237 15.59 -0.86 -23.43
N GLU A 238 16.54 -0.13 -22.83
CA GLU A 238 16.49 0.21 -21.40
C GLU A 238 15.55 1.38 -21.12
N VAL A 239 15.51 2.37 -22.02
CA VAL A 239 14.53 3.46 -21.94
C VAL A 239 13.12 2.94 -22.19
N ALA A 240 12.92 2.04 -23.16
CA ALA A 240 11.63 1.37 -23.37
C ALA A 240 11.22 0.51 -22.18
N LYS A 241 12.16 -0.19 -21.52
CA LYS A 241 11.89 -0.91 -20.26
C LYS A 241 11.53 0.03 -19.12
N ARG A 242 12.24 1.15 -18.93
CA ARG A 242 11.92 2.14 -17.88
C ARG A 242 10.57 2.82 -18.12
N VAL A 243 10.24 3.14 -19.36
CA VAL A 243 8.94 3.73 -19.74
C VAL A 243 7.81 2.70 -19.60
N ALA A 244 8.05 1.42 -19.90
CA ALA A 244 7.08 0.35 -19.66
C ALA A 244 6.85 0.09 -18.15
N VAL A 245 7.91 0.13 -17.33
CA VAL A 245 7.80 0.01 -15.87
C VAL A 245 7.05 1.21 -15.27
N MET A 246 7.31 2.43 -15.74
CA MET A 246 6.57 3.63 -15.30
C MET A 246 5.09 3.62 -15.73
N LYS A 247 4.76 3.17 -16.95
CA LYS A 247 3.36 3.05 -17.37
C LYS A 247 2.57 2.00 -16.57
N ILE A 248 3.23 0.92 -16.16
CA ILE A 248 2.62 -0.08 -15.27
C ILE A 248 2.34 0.51 -13.88
N ASP A 249 3.18 1.43 -13.40
CA ASP A 249 2.98 2.16 -12.12
C ASP A 249 1.84 3.20 -12.21
N ASP A 250 1.61 3.84 -13.35
CA ASP A 250 0.49 4.80 -13.50
C ASP A 250 -0.86 4.09 -13.63
N ASP A 251 -0.93 2.95 -14.32
CA ASP A 251 -2.14 2.08 -14.33
C ASP A 251 -2.38 1.42 -12.96
N TRP A 252 -1.38 1.41 -12.08
CA TRP A 252 -1.46 0.88 -10.71
C TRP A 252 -2.18 1.81 -9.74
N LEU A 253 -2.18 3.13 -9.99
CA LEU A 253 -2.96 4.09 -9.19
C LEU A 253 -4.45 3.77 -9.21
N PHE A 254 -4.99 3.20 -10.30
CA PHE A 254 -6.41 2.81 -10.37
C PHE A 254 -6.80 1.71 -9.38
N TRP A 255 -5.86 0.82 -9.02
CA TRP A 255 -6.08 -0.23 -8.01
C TRP A 255 -5.58 0.18 -6.61
N ARG A 256 -5.08 1.42 -6.50
CA ARG A 256 -4.71 2.12 -5.26
C ARG A 256 -5.74 3.22 -4.88
N LEU A 257 -6.78 3.43 -5.71
CA LEU A 257 -7.88 4.41 -5.57
C LEU A 257 -9.26 3.83 -5.24
#